data_AF-A0A938EKY5-F1
#
_entry.id   AF-A0A938EKY5-F1
#
_cell.length_a   1.000
_cell.length_b   1.000
_cell.length_c   1.000
_cell.angle_alpha   90.00
_cell.angle_beta   90.00
_cell.angle_gamma   90.00
#
_symmetry.space_group_name_H-M   'P 1'
#
loop_
_entity.id
_entity.type
_entity.pdbx_description
1 polymer ?
#
loop_
_entity_poly.entity_id
_entity_poly.type
_entity_poly.pdbx_seq_one_letter_code
_entity_poly.pdbx_strand_id
1 'polypeptide(L)'
;ARVPVLDREEVEVVYRMRERLEPLALLESMSRLDDVDIEEIAAIQSRIEAGVTVPEFLVLDREFHLATYSSCTADHLMSTVRRMWNATQHYRRAFMQLAGPGRQWVVNAEHRLLLDALVRRDAEDAERYLAGHIRRTRKELGAHPEIFSNEQRTSVQ
;
A
#
# COMPACT_ATOMS: atom_id res chain seq x y z
N ALA A 1 19.59 -2.62 -13.86
CA ALA A 1 20.02 -3.19 -12.57
C ALA A 1 19.00 -4.23 -12.13
N ARG A 2 19.42 -5.42 -11.69
CA ARG A 2 18.51 -6.47 -11.19
C ARG A 2 18.00 -6.04 -9.81
N VAL A 3 16.69 -5.94 -9.62
CA VAL A 3 16.10 -5.68 -8.30
C VAL A 3 16.40 -6.91 -7.44
N PRO A 4 17.03 -6.76 -6.25
CA PRO A 4 17.29 -7.89 -5.37
C PRO A 4 15.98 -8.58 -5.00
N VAL A 5 15.94 -9.91 -5.11
CA VAL A 5 14.82 -10.70 -4.60
C VAL A 5 15.03 -10.82 -3.09
N LEU A 6 14.09 -10.26 -2.34
CA LEU A 6 14.03 -10.33 -0.88
C LEU A 6 13.54 -11.70 -0.41
N ASP A 7 14.07 -12.17 0.71
CA ASP A 7 13.48 -13.29 1.43
C ASP A 7 12.27 -12.84 2.29
N ARG A 8 11.65 -13.80 2.99
CA ARG A 8 10.48 -13.53 3.83
C ARG A 8 10.79 -12.57 4.98
N GLU A 9 11.93 -12.72 5.64
CA GLU A 9 12.30 -11.88 6.79
C GLU A 9 12.58 -10.45 6.34
N GLU A 10 13.23 -10.29 5.19
CA GLU A 10 13.47 -8.99 4.56
C GLU A 10 12.17 -8.29 4.17
N VAL A 11 11.22 -9.00 3.55
CA VAL A 11 9.89 -8.42 3.24
C VAL A 11 9.14 -8.03 4.51
N GLU A 12 9.21 -8.86 5.57
CA GLU A 12 8.63 -8.56 6.88
C GLU A 12 9.24 -7.28 7.50
N VAL A 13 10.57 -7.10 7.39
CA VAL A 13 11.25 -5.85 7.80
C VAL A 13 10.75 -4.67 6.98
N VAL A 14 10.68 -4.78 5.65
CA VAL A 14 10.21 -3.69 4.79
C VAL A 14 8.78 -3.29 5.13
N TYR A 15 7.86 -4.23 5.35
CA TYR A 15 6.51 -3.88 5.76
C TYR A 15 6.46 -3.26 7.16
N ARG A 16 7.29 -3.70 8.11
CA ARG A 16 7.40 -3.02 9.42
C ARG A 16 7.90 -1.59 9.27
N MET A 17 8.82 -1.31 8.34
CA MET A 17 9.25 0.05 8.03
C MET A 17 8.11 0.86 7.40
N ARG A 18 7.41 0.29 6.41
CA ARG A 18 6.22 0.89 5.78
C ARG A 18 5.15 1.29 6.80
N GLU A 19 4.87 0.42 7.77
CA GLU A 19 3.93 0.68 8.88
C GLU A 19 4.28 1.92 9.74
N ARG A 20 5.53 2.42 9.71
CA ARG A 20 5.92 3.65 10.43
C ARG A 20 6.15 4.83 9.49
N LEU A 21 6.75 4.59 8.33
CA LEU A 21 7.17 5.66 7.43
C LEU A 21 6.03 6.17 6.53
N GLU A 22 5.11 5.32 6.10
CA GLU A 22 3.96 5.78 5.31
C GLU A 22 2.99 6.62 6.14
N PRO A 23 2.64 6.27 7.39
CA PRO A 23 1.85 7.18 8.23
C PRO A 23 2.55 8.50 8.53
N LEU A 24 3.88 8.51 8.75
CA LEU A 24 4.62 9.76 8.85
C LEU A 24 4.49 10.61 7.57
N ALA A 25 4.61 10.01 6.39
CA ALA A 25 4.47 10.71 5.12
C ALA A 25 3.05 11.25 4.90
N LEU A 26 2.04 10.48 5.31
CA LEU A 26 0.64 10.88 5.32
C LEU A 26 0.43 12.13 6.17
N LEU A 27 0.87 12.12 7.43
CA LEU A 27 0.70 13.26 8.34
C LEU A 27 1.39 14.53 7.81
N GLU A 28 2.61 14.39 7.28
CA GLU A 28 3.32 15.51 6.64
C GLU A 28 2.55 16.07 5.44
N SER A 29 1.93 15.20 4.64
CA SER A 29 1.14 15.59 3.47
C SER A 29 -0.20 16.23 3.84
N MET A 30 -0.90 15.70 4.85
CA MET A 30 -2.25 16.11 5.23
C MET A 30 -2.38 17.61 5.51
N SER A 31 -1.32 18.23 6.05
CA SER A 31 -1.26 19.68 6.30
C SER A 31 -1.33 20.55 5.04
N ARG A 32 -1.11 19.95 3.86
CA ARG A 32 -1.01 20.61 2.56
C ARG A 32 -1.94 20.04 1.48
N LEU A 33 -2.66 18.95 1.76
CA LEU A 33 -3.69 18.46 0.86
C LEU A 33 -4.84 19.47 0.81
N ASP A 34 -5.31 19.84 -0.37
CA ASP A 34 -6.54 20.61 -0.52
C ASP A 34 -7.74 19.71 -0.83
N ASP A 35 -8.90 20.32 -1.07
CA ASP A 35 -10.13 19.57 -1.34
C ASP A 35 -10.08 18.89 -2.72
N VAL A 36 -9.35 19.46 -3.69
CA VAL A 36 -9.15 18.86 -5.02
C VAL A 36 -8.32 17.58 -4.88
N ASP A 37 -7.25 17.60 -4.09
CA ASP A 37 -6.46 16.40 -3.81
C ASP A 37 -7.33 15.30 -3.18
N ILE A 38 -8.19 15.66 -2.23
CA ILE A 38 -9.09 14.70 -1.56
C ILE A 38 -10.12 14.13 -2.54
N GLU A 39 -10.68 14.94 -3.43
CA GLU A 39 -11.58 14.49 -4.49
C GLU A 39 -10.89 13.51 -5.45
N GLU A 40 -9.63 13.76 -5.82
CA GLU A 40 -8.84 12.84 -6.65
C GLU A 40 -8.60 11.50 -5.96
N ILE A 41 -8.22 11.50 -4.67
CA ILE A 41 -8.06 10.27 -3.88
C ILE A 41 -9.38 9.50 -3.81
N ALA A 42 -10.51 10.19 -3.60
CA ALA A 42 -11.84 9.57 -3.56
C ALA A 42 -12.27 8.98 -4.92
N ALA A 43 -11.89 9.63 -6.02
CA ALA A 43 -12.13 9.13 -7.38
C ALA A 43 -11.35 7.83 -7.64
N ILE A 44 -10.09 7.74 -7.17
CA ILE A 44 -9.29 6.49 -7.26
C ILE A 44 -9.98 5.36 -6.49
N GLN A 45 -10.44 5.61 -5.25
CA GLN A 45 -11.15 4.60 -4.48
C GLN A 45 -12.47 4.15 -5.15
N SER A 46 -13.19 5.09 -5.78
CA SER A 46 -14.41 4.76 -6.51
C SER A 46 -14.12 3.87 -7.74
N ARG A 47 -12.98 4.07 -8.41
CA ARG A 47 -12.50 3.17 -9.49
C ARG A 47 -12.16 1.79 -8.96
N ILE A 48 -11.53 1.69 -7.78
CA ILE A 48 -11.25 0.39 -7.12
C ILE A 48 -12.55 -0.38 -6.86
N GLU A 49 -13.58 0.30 -6.38
CA GLU A 49 -14.88 -0.29 -6.04
C GLU A 49 -15.72 -0.69 -7.24
N ALA A 50 -15.41 -0.19 -8.45
CA ALA A 50 -16.14 -0.49 -9.68
C ALA A 50 -15.93 -1.92 -10.21
N GLY A 51 -15.23 -2.79 -9.49
CA GLY A 51 -15.04 -4.20 -9.85
C GLY A 51 -13.93 -4.41 -10.88
N VAL A 52 -12.74 -3.90 -10.58
CA VAL A 52 -11.54 -4.01 -11.43
C VAL A 52 -10.86 -5.38 -11.33
N THR A 53 -10.08 -5.73 -12.36
CA THR A 53 -9.23 -6.92 -12.35
C THR A 53 -8.11 -6.81 -11.31
N VAL A 54 -7.51 -7.94 -10.90
CA VAL A 54 -6.40 -7.92 -9.94
C VAL A 54 -5.21 -7.05 -10.40
N PRO A 55 -4.75 -7.10 -11.67
CA PRO A 55 -3.70 -6.21 -12.14
C PRO A 55 -4.06 -4.73 -12.05
N GLU A 56 -5.29 -4.36 -12.40
CA GLU A 56 -5.78 -2.98 -12.32
C GLU A 56 -5.90 -2.51 -10.86
N PHE A 57 -6.42 -3.37 -9.97
CA PHE A 57 -6.45 -3.11 -8.53
C PHE A 57 -5.07 -2.78 -7.99
N LEU A 58 -4.04 -3.55 -8.34
CA LEU A 58 -2.66 -3.31 -7.86
C LEU A 58 -2.10 -1.95 -8.29
N VAL A 59 -2.50 -1.46 -9.47
CA VAL A 59 -2.11 -0.12 -9.97
C VAL A 59 -2.87 0.95 -9.18
N LEU A 60 -4.19 0.83 -9.10
CA LEU A 60 -5.06 1.81 -8.43
C LEU A 60 -4.77 1.91 -6.93
N ASP A 61 -4.50 0.79 -6.27
CA ASP A 61 -4.17 0.77 -4.86
C ASP A 61 -2.85 1.52 -4.58
N ARG A 62 -1.84 1.30 -5.43
CA ARG A 62 -0.60 2.08 -5.34
C ARG A 62 -0.86 3.57 -5.59
N GLU A 63 -1.67 3.90 -6.60
CA GLU A 63 -2.08 5.27 -6.93
C GLU A 63 -2.77 5.93 -5.72
N PHE A 64 -3.73 5.24 -5.11
CA PHE A 64 -4.45 5.66 -3.91
C PHE A 64 -3.49 6.01 -2.78
N HIS A 65 -2.62 5.06 -2.39
CA HIS A 65 -1.66 5.31 -1.31
C HIS A 65 -0.73 6.48 -1.62
N LEU A 66 -0.10 6.50 -2.80
CA LEU A 66 0.80 7.59 -3.18
C LEU A 66 0.12 8.96 -3.22
N ALA A 67 -1.17 9.01 -3.58
CA ALA A 67 -1.96 10.24 -3.57
C ALA A 67 -2.23 10.75 -2.15
N THR A 68 -2.47 9.87 -1.16
CA THR A 68 -2.68 10.30 0.24
C THR A 68 -1.47 11.02 0.85
N TYR A 69 -0.28 10.82 0.31
CA TYR A 69 0.93 11.51 0.75
C TYR A 69 1.67 12.25 -0.39
N SER A 70 0.94 12.70 -1.41
CA SER A 70 1.46 13.45 -2.58
C SER A 70 2.08 14.80 -2.20
N SER A 71 1.48 15.48 -1.21
CA SER A 71 1.90 16.80 -0.72
C SER A 71 2.97 16.72 0.38
N CYS A 72 3.59 15.55 0.60
CA CYS A 72 4.72 15.40 1.51
C CYS A 72 6.02 15.99 0.89
N THR A 73 6.59 17.04 1.51
CA THR A 73 7.80 17.74 1.03
C THR A 73 9.10 17.12 1.52
N ALA A 74 9.04 16.08 2.36
CA ALA A 74 10.21 15.38 2.85
C ALA A 74 10.76 14.41 1.79
N ASP A 75 11.56 14.92 0.85
CA ASP A 75 12.09 14.17 -0.31
C ASP A 75 12.74 12.84 0.07
N HIS A 76 13.52 12.82 1.16
CA HIS A 76 14.19 11.61 1.64
C HIS A 76 13.19 10.55 2.12
N LEU A 77 12.13 10.97 2.81
CA LEU A 77 11.06 10.09 3.26
C LEU A 77 10.30 9.53 2.06
N MET A 78 9.86 10.39 1.14
CA MET A 78 9.13 10.00 -0.06
C MET A 78 9.94 9.10 -0.99
N SER A 79 11.23 9.37 -1.15
CA SER A 79 12.16 8.50 -1.88
C SER A 79 12.26 7.12 -1.24
N THR A 80 12.30 7.06 0.09
CA THR A 80 12.33 5.80 0.85
C THR A 80 11.01 5.02 0.71
N VAL A 81 9.86 5.69 0.85
CA VAL A 81 8.53 5.09 0.65
C VAL A 81 8.40 4.49 -0.76
N ARG A 82 8.80 5.24 -1.80
CA ARG A 82 8.78 4.73 -3.19
C ARG A 82 9.67 3.50 -3.38
N ARG A 83 10.86 3.48 -2.79
CA ARG A 83 11.75 2.31 -2.84
C ARG A 83 11.11 1.08 -2.17
N MET A 84 10.46 1.25 -1.02
CA MET A 84 9.78 0.14 -0.33
C MET A 84 8.58 -0.41 -1.11
N TRP A 85 7.79 0.47 -1.73
CA TRP A 85 6.73 0.08 -2.65
C TRP A 85 7.28 -0.73 -3.84
N ASN A 86 8.37 -0.29 -4.45
CA ASN A 86 9.01 -1.00 -5.55
C ASN A 86 9.57 -2.37 -5.12
N ALA A 87 10.20 -2.44 -3.94
CA ALA A 87 10.76 -3.69 -3.42
C ALA A 87 9.68 -4.73 -3.08
N THR A 88 8.49 -4.29 -2.66
CA THR A 88 7.41 -5.19 -2.22
C THR A 88 6.38 -5.53 -3.31
N GLN A 89 6.44 -4.90 -4.48
CA GLN A 89 5.43 -5.04 -5.55
C GLN A 89 5.23 -6.48 -6.02
N HIS A 90 6.32 -7.25 -6.15
CA HIS A 90 6.29 -8.62 -6.68
C HIS A 90 5.58 -9.57 -5.72
N TYR A 91 5.87 -9.46 -4.42
CA TYR A 91 5.22 -10.26 -3.37
C TYR A 91 3.74 -9.93 -3.23
N ARG A 92 3.39 -8.64 -3.35
CA ARG A 92 1.99 -8.21 -3.29
C ARG A 92 1.18 -8.72 -4.48
N ARG A 93 1.78 -8.76 -5.67
CA ARG A 93 1.16 -9.36 -6.86
C ARG A 93 0.89 -10.86 -6.67
N ALA A 94 1.89 -11.61 -6.19
CA ALA A 94 1.74 -13.04 -5.91
C ALA A 94 0.67 -13.30 -4.84
N PHE A 95 0.67 -12.51 -3.76
CA PHE A 95 -0.35 -12.59 -2.71
C PHE A 95 -1.76 -12.37 -3.26
N MET A 96 -1.98 -11.31 -4.05
CA MET A 96 -3.31 -11.01 -4.59
C MET A 96 -3.81 -12.06 -5.59
N GLN A 97 -2.91 -12.78 -6.27
CA GLN A 97 -3.27 -13.91 -7.12
C GLN A 97 -3.70 -15.14 -6.32
N LEU A 98 -3.11 -15.36 -5.14
CA LEU A 98 -3.42 -16.49 -4.24
C LEU A 98 -4.68 -16.25 -3.41
N ALA A 99 -4.85 -15.05 -2.85
CA ALA A 99 -5.90 -14.74 -1.88
C ALA A 99 -7.32 -14.68 -2.48
N GLY A 100 -7.43 -14.51 -3.81
CA GLY A 100 -8.71 -14.41 -4.52
C GLY A 100 -9.54 -13.15 -4.16
N PRO A 101 -10.73 -13.00 -4.77
CA PRO A 101 -11.53 -11.77 -4.68
C PRO A 101 -12.22 -11.56 -3.32
N GLY A 102 -12.34 -12.60 -2.48
CA GLY A 102 -13.13 -12.59 -1.24
C GLY A 102 -12.66 -11.61 -0.15
N ARG A 103 -11.52 -10.93 -0.34
CA ARG A 103 -10.93 -10.00 0.64
C ARG A 103 -10.97 -8.53 0.21
N GLN A 104 -11.47 -8.22 -0.99
CA GLN A 104 -11.52 -6.84 -1.50
C GLN A 104 -12.38 -5.92 -0.63
N TRP A 105 -13.46 -6.43 -0.04
CA TRP A 105 -14.35 -5.63 0.81
C TRP A 105 -13.64 -5.05 2.05
N VAL A 106 -12.68 -5.79 2.64
CA VAL A 106 -11.92 -5.32 3.82
C VAL A 106 -11.02 -4.16 3.42
N VAL A 107 -10.31 -4.31 2.30
CA VAL A 107 -9.44 -3.25 1.77
C VAL A 107 -10.26 -1.99 1.47
N ASN A 108 -11.41 -2.15 0.81
CA ASN A 108 -12.29 -1.02 0.50
C ASN A 108 -12.77 -0.32 1.77
N ALA A 109 -13.17 -1.07 2.80
CA ALA A 109 -13.56 -0.50 4.08
C ALA A 109 -12.41 0.28 4.75
N GLU A 110 -11.19 -0.25 4.73
CA GLU A 110 -10.00 0.43 5.26
C GLU A 110 -9.66 1.71 4.47
N HIS A 111 -9.73 1.68 3.14
CA HIS A 111 -9.52 2.86 2.30
C HIS A 111 -10.59 3.93 2.55
N ARG A 112 -11.85 3.53 2.74
CA ARG A 112 -12.95 4.45 3.06
C ARG A 112 -12.79 5.08 4.43
N LEU A 113 -12.30 4.33 5.44
CA LEU A 113 -11.95 4.88 6.76
C LEU A 113 -10.81 5.90 6.66
N LEU A 114 -9.78 5.60 5.87
CA LEU A 114 -8.68 6.55 5.63
C LEU A 114 -9.17 7.83 4.94
N LEU A 115 -10.01 7.70 3.90
CA LEU A 115 -10.64 8.84 3.23
C LEU A 115 -11.48 9.70 4.18
N ASP A 116 -12.29 9.07 5.03
CA ASP A 116 -13.08 9.77 6.04
C ASP A 116 -12.18 10.59 6.99
N ALA A 117 -11.08 10.00 7.46
CA ALA A 117 -10.11 10.70 8.29
C ALA A 117 -9.45 11.88 7.56
N LEU A 118 -9.13 11.74 6.26
CA LEU A 118 -8.61 12.83 5.45
C LEU A 118 -9.62 13.99 5.32
N VAL A 119 -10.89 13.68 5.03
CA VAL A 119 -11.98 14.67 4.94
C VAL A 119 -12.18 15.40 6.27
N ARG A 120 -12.17 14.67 7.39
CA ARG A 120 -12.29 15.24 8.73
C ARG A 120 -11.01 15.94 9.21
N ARG A 121 -9.93 15.87 8.44
CA ARG A 121 -8.58 16.35 8.82
C ARG A 121 -8.11 15.75 10.15
N ASP A 122 -8.51 14.51 10.43
CA ASP A 122 -8.20 13.79 11.66
C ASP A 122 -6.89 13.01 11.50
N ALA A 123 -5.79 13.65 11.93
CA ALA A 123 -4.45 13.07 11.87
C ALA A 123 -4.34 11.75 12.64
N GLU A 124 -4.98 11.65 13.82
CA GLU A 124 -4.88 10.48 14.68
C GLU A 124 -5.52 9.24 14.04
N ASP A 125 -6.73 9.41 13.50
CA ASP A 125 -7.42 8.35 12.79
C ASP A 125 -6.72 8.00 11.47
N ALA A 126 -6.25 8.99 10.72
CA ALA A 126 -5.57 8.76 9.45
C ALA A 126 -4.28 7.93 9.66
N GLU A 127 -3.46 8.27 10.66
CA GLU A 127 -2.30 7.48 11.06
C GLU A 127 -2.69 6.05 11.46
N ARG A 128 -3.70 5.93 12.34
CA ARG A 128 -4.18 4.65 12.88
C ARG A 128 -4.68 3.72 11.78
N TYR A 129 -5.50 4.22 10.86
CA TYR A 129 -6.08 3.45 9.78
C TYR A 129 -5.02 3.01 8.76
N LEU A 130 -4.12 3.91 8.35
CA LEU A 130 -3.05 3.54 7.41
C LEU A 130 -2.08 2.52 8.03
N ALA A 131 -1.66 2.73 9.27
CA ALA A 131 -0.78 1.79 9.97
C ALA A 131 -1.47 0.42 10.16
N GLY A 132 -2.76 0.42 10.50
CA GLY A 132 -3.59 -0.79 10.63
C GLY A 132 -3.71 -1.57 9.32
N HIS A 133 -4.01 -0.88 8.22
CA HIS A 133 -4.11 -1.45 6.88
C HIS A 133 -2.80 -2.14 6.45
N ILE A 134 -1.66 -1.44 6.58
CA ILE A 134 -0.35 -1.99 6.22
C ILE A 134 -0.01 -3.20 7.11
N ARG A 135 -0.34 -3.13 8.40
CA ARG A 135 -0.13 -4.23 9.34
C ARG A 135 -0.95 -5.46 9.02
N ARG A 136 -2.23 -5.30 8.67
CA ARG A 136 -3.07 -6.40 8.23
C ARG A 136 -2.47 -7.05 6.99
N THR A 137 -2.13 -6.24 5.98
CA THR A 137 -1.50 -6.71 4.74
C THR A 137 -0.22 -7.49 5.01
N ARG A 138 0.67 -6.99 5.89
CA ARG A 138 1.89 -7.69 6.30
C ARG A 138 1.57 -9.06 6.92
N LYS A 139 0.64 -9.11 7.87
CA LYS A 139 0.27 -10.36 8.56
C LYS A 139 -0.33 -11.38 7.59
N GLU A 140 -1.18 -10.94 6.68
CA GLU A 140 -1.77 -11.82 5.66
C GLU A 140 -0.70 -12.34 4.71
N LEU A 141 0.15 -11.47 4.17
CA LEU A 141 1.24 -11.87 3.29
C LEU A 141 2.21 -12.83 4.00
N GLY A 142 2.53 -12.57 5.27
CA GLY A 142 3.38 -13.44 6.10
C GLY A 142 2.77 -14.81 6.44
N ALA A 143 1.47 -14.99 6.25
CA ALA A 143 0.77 -16.28 6.39
C ALA A 143 0.87 -17.17 5.14
N HIS A 144 1.48 -16.66 4.06
CA HIS A 144 1.67 -17.37 2.78
C HIS A 144 3.16 -17.57 2.48
N PRO A 145 3.86 -18.49 3.19
CA PRO A 145 5.28 -18.75 2.97
C PRO A 145 5.62 -19.22 1.54
N GLU A 146 4.66 -19.81 0.81
CA GLU A 146 4.78 -20.24 -0.57
C GLU A 146 5.14 -19.10 -1.53
N ILE A 147 4.76 -17.85 -1.21
CA ILE A 147 5.08 -16.65 -2.01
C ILE A 147 6.59 -16.38 -2.05
N PHE A 148 7.32 -16.85 -1.04
CA PHE A 148 8.75 -16.63 -0.87
C PHE A 148 9.59 -17.82 -1.32
N SER A 149 8.95 -18.90 -1.75
CA SER A 149 9.61 -20.15 -2.09
C SER A 149 10.24 -20.09 -3.49
N ASN A 150 11.44 -20.64 -3.63
CA ASN A 150 12.32 -20.51 -4.80
C ASN A 150 11.85 -21.20 -6.10
N GLU A 151 10.61 -21.65 -6.21
CA GLU A 151 10.14 -22.38 -7.41
C GLU A 151 10.00 -21.49 -8.65
N GLN A 152 10.11 -20.16 -8.51
CA GLN A 152 10.28 -19.24 -9.64
C GLN A 152 11.76 -18.96 -10.01
N ARG A 153 12.73 -19.64 -9.40
CA ARG A 153 14.17 -19.43 -9.70
C ARG A 153 14.66 -20.15 -10.96
N THR A 154 13.90 -21.07 -11.54
CA THR A 154 14.41 -22.01 -12.56
C THR A 154 13.88 -21.80 -13.98
N SER A 155 13.01 -20.83 -14.24
CA SER A 155 12.39 -20.66 -15.58
C SER A 155 13.13 -19.71 -16.53
N VAL A 156 14.30 -19.18 -16.15
CA VAL A 156 15.13 -18.36 -17.04
C VAL A 156 16.57 -18.82 -16.92
N GLN A 157 16.87 -19.91 -17.63
CA GLN A 157 18.21 -20.26 -18.06
C GLN A 157 18.18 -20.46 -19.57
#